data_AF-A0A227J4F7-F1
#
_entry.id   AF-A0A227J4F7-F1
#
_cell.length_a   1.000
_cell.length_b   1.000
_cell.length_c   1.000
_cell.angle_alpha   90.00
_cell.angle_beta   90.00
_cell.angle_gamma   90.00
#
_symmetry.space_group_name_H-M   'P 1'
#
loop_
_entity.id
_entity.type
_entity.pdbx_description
1 polymer ?
#
loop_
_entity_poly.entity_id
_entity_poly.type
_entity_poly.pdbx_seq_one_letter_code
_entity_poly.pdbx_strand_id
1 'polypeptide(L)'
;RAALTGHLVLSTLHTNDAVDSALRMIDMGAPGYLVASAVRAVVAQRLVRRVCPDCKTQDHLDESRQQWLAGRFPNQVGVTFHKGAGCQNCNLTGYRGRIGVFEMLELEHEM
;
A
#
# COMPACT_ATOMS: atom_id res chain seq x y z
N ARG A 1 -20.27 -6.68 15.54
CA ARG A 1 -21.63 -7.28 15.70
C ARG A 1 -22.48 -7.13 14.44
N ALA A 2 -22.67 -5.93 13.87
CA ALA A 2 -23.46 -5.75 12.64
C ALA A 2 -23.05 -6.68 11.46
N ALA A 3 -21.73 -6.91 11.30
CA ALA A 3 -21.20 -7.82 10.27
C ALA A 3 -21.67 -9.28 10.42
N LEU A 4 -21.90 -9.75 11.64
CA LEU A 4 -22.35 -11.12 11.92
C LEU A 4 -23.87 -11.27 11.77
N THR A 5 -24.61 -10.17 11.76
CA THR A 5 -26.07 -10.16 11.64
C THR A 5 -26.50 -9.83 10.21
N GLY A 6 -25.67 -10.14 9.21
CA GLY A 6 -26.02 -10.04 7.78
C GLY A 6 -25.83 -8.67 7.13
N HIS A 7 -25.16 -7.73 7.78
CA HIS A 7 -24.89 -6.41 7.19
C HIS A 7 -23.47 -6.35 6.63
N LEU A 8 -23.30 -5.76 5.45
CA LEU A 8 -21.97 -5.35 4.98
C LEU A 8 -21.51 -4.13 5.78
N VAL A 9 -20.36 -4.26 6.43
CA VAL A 9 -19.78 -3.19 7.25
C VAL A 9 -18.47 -2.74 6.63
N LEU A 10 -18.36 -1.45 6.35
CA LEU A 10 -17.12 -0.78 5.97
C LEU A 10 -16.65 0.08 7.15
N SER A 11 -15.38 -0.09 7.52
CA SER A 11 -14.77 0.65 8.63
C SER A 11 -13.30 0.93 8.32
N THR A 12 -12.69 1.79 9.13
CA THR A 12 -11.28 2.19 8.98
C THR A 12 -10.52 1.91 10.28
N LEU A 13 -9.35 1.31 10.17
CA LEU A 13 -8.38 1.15 11.25
C LEU A 13 -7.07 1.83 10.89
N HIS A 14 -6.30 2.22 11.91
CA HIS A 14 -4.96 2.79 11.75
C HIS A 14 -3.91 1.73 12.10
N THR A 15 -3.40 1.06 11.08
CA THR A 15 -2.40 -0.03 11.14
C THR A 15 -1.36 0.16 10.04
N ASN A 16 -0.25 -0.57 10.12
CA ASN A 16 0.84 -0.47 9.15
C ASN A 16 0.61 -1.32 7.89
N ASP A 17 -0.08 -2.45 8.02
CA ASP A 17 -0.36 -3.38 6.93
C ASP A 17 -1.70 -4.10 7.11
N ALA A 18 -2.05 -4.93 6.13
CA ALA A 18 -3.35 -5.60 6.10
C ALA A 18 -3.47 -6.67 7.20
N VAL A 19 -2.38 -7.36 7.52
CA VAL A 19 -2.35 -8.46 8.51
C VAL A 19 -2.48 -7.90 9.93
N ASP A 20 -1.72 -6.86 10.26
CA ASP A 20 -1.76 -6.15 11.55
C ASP A 20 -3.16 -5.64 11.89
N SER A 21 -4.00 -5.40 10.87
CA SER A 21 -5.37 -4.94 11.08
C SER A 21 -6.24 -5.98 11.78
N ALA A 22 -6.07 -7.27 11.47
CA ALA A 22 -6.80 -8.34 12.14
C ALA A 22 -6.34 -8.48 13.60
N LEU A 23 -5.02 -8.44 13.83
CA LEU A 23 -4.42 -8.47 15.17
C LEU A 23 -4.88 -7.27 16.00
N ARG A 24 -4.94 -6.09 15.39
CA ARG A 24 -5.40 -4.87 16.07
C ARG A 24 -6.84 -4.97 16.56
N MET A 25 -7.73 -5.63 15.80
CA MET A 25 -9.09 -5.88 16.27
C MET A 25 -9.11 -6.75 17.53
N ILE A 26 -8.22 -7.76 17.59
CA ILE A 26 -8.08 -8.63 18.77
C ILE A 26 -7.56 -7.84 19.97
N ASP A 27 -6.52 -7.03 19.79
CA ASP A 27 -5.96 -6.17 20.84
C ASP A 27 -6.99 -5.16 21.38
N MET A 28 -7.92 -4.71 20.54
CA MET A 28 -9.04 -3.85 20.92
C MET A 28 -10.17 -4.60 21.65
N GLY A 29 -10.01 -5.89 21.90
CA GLY A 29 -10.94 -6.73 22.66
C GLY A 29 -11.93 -7.52 21.82
N ALA A 30 -11.80 -7.55 20.48
CA ALA A 30 -12.62 -8.44 19.67
C ALA A 30 -12.14 -9.89 19.85
N PRO A 31 -13.03 -10.85 20.19
CA PRO A 31 -12.65 -12.26 20.21
C PRO A 31 -12.12 -12.72 18.85
N GLY A 32 -10.99 -13.43 18.83
CA GLY A 32 -10.33 -13.84 17.58
C GLY A 32 -11.24 -14.62 16.62
N TYR A 33 -12.11 -15.48 17.13
CA TYR A 33 -13.09 -16.22 16.32
C TYR A 33 -14.12 -15.31 15.64
N LEU A 34 -14.46 -14.15 16.23
CA LEU A 34 -15.33 -13.16 15.61
C LEU A 34 -14.61 -12.36 14.53
N VAL A 35 -13.32 -12.08 14.73
CA VAL A 35 -12.50 -11.44 13.69
C VAL A 35 -12.38 -12.37 12.49
N ALA A 36 -12.06 -13.64 12.72
CA ALA A 36 -11.95 -14.65 11.67
C ALA A 36 -13.27 -14.83 10.90
N SER A 37 -14.42 -14.92 11.58
CA SER A 37 -15.71 -15.15 10.94
C SER A 37 -16.38 -13.92 10.31
N ALA A 38 -16.08 -12.71 10.80
CA ALA A 38 -16.76 -11.49 10.34
C ALA A 38 -15.97 -10.69 9.30
N VAL A 39 -14.64 -10.74 9.33
CA VAL A 39 -13.80 -9.97 8.41
C VAL A 39 -13.71 -10.69 7.07
N ARG A 40 -14.12 -10.00 6.00
CA ARG A 40 -14.04 -10.52 4.62
C ARG A 40 -12.75 -10.13 3.92
N ALA A 41 -12.36 -8.88 4.06
CA ALA A 41 -11.14 -8.37 3.46
C ALA A 41 -10.62 -7.17 4.25
N VAL A 42 -9.32 -6.97 4.16
CA VAL A 42 -8.62 -5.77 4.63
C VAL A 42 -7.90 -5.15 3.44
N VAL A 43 -8.08 -3.85 3.26
CA VAL A 43 -7.34 -3.07 2.26
C VAL A 43 -6.45 -2.08 2.98
N ALA A 44 -5.15 -2.35 3.01
CA ALA A 44 -4.15 -1.41 3.48
C ALA A 44 -3.78 -0.46 2.34
N GLN A 45 -3.86 0.86 2.60
CA GLN A 45 -3.65 1.90 1.60
C GLN A 45 -2.51 2.82 2.02
N ARG A 46 -1.62 3.11 1.08
CA ARG A 46 -0.65 4.22 1.17
C ARG A 46 -0.84 5.18 0.01
N LEU A 47 -0.55 6.46 0.24
CA LEU A 47 -0.46 7.48 -0.81
C LEU A 47 0.99 7.85 -1.05
N VAL A 48 1.47 7.60 -2.27
CA VAL A 48 2.81 8.01 -2.68
C VAL A 48 2.72 9.24 -3.59
N ARG A 49 3.74 10.11 -3.52
CA ARG A 49 3.82 11.29 -4.39
C ARG A 49 4.01 10.84 -5.83
N ARG A 50 3.24 11.39 -6.77
CA ARG A 50 3.37 11.09 -8.20
C ARG A 50 4.43 11.99 -8.82
N VAL A 51 5.35 11.41 -9.60
CA VAL A 51 6.37 12.18 -10.35
C VAL A 51 5.67 13.19 -11.25
N CYS A 52 6.12 14.45 -11.21
CA CYS A 52 5.56 15.52 -12.03
C CYS A 52 5.74 15.20 -13.52
N PRO A 53 4.66 15.22 -14.34
CA PRO A 53 4.74 14.86 -15.75
C PRO A 53 5.55 15.87 -16.57
N ASP A 54 5.59 17.14 -16.15
CA ASP A 54 6.21 18.24 -16.91
C ASP A 54 7.74 18.29 -16.75
N CYS A 55 8.28 17.65 -15.70
CA CYS A 55 9.72 17.59 -15.43
C CYS A 55 10.21 16.16 -15.16
N LYS A 56 9.50 15.16 -15.67
CA LYS A 56 9.85 13.75 -15.53
C LYS A 56 11.11 13.46 -16.35
N THR A 57 12.13 12.89 -15.71
CA THR A 57 13.38 12.47 -16.34
C THR A 57 13.73 11.05 -15.94
N GLN A 58 14.55 10.38 -16.74
CA GLN A 58 15.06 9.04 -16.43
C GLN A 58 15.94 9.09 -15.17
N ASP A 59 15.75 8.12 -14.27
CA ASP A 59 16.59 7.96 -13.08
C ASP A 59 17.58 6.82 -13.27
N HIS A 60 18.86 7.15 -13.26
CA HIS A 60 19.94 6.17 -13.25
C HIS A 60 20.23 5.78 -11.80
N LEU A 61 19.83 4.56 -11.44
CA LEU A 61 20.07 4.01 -10.11
C LEU A 61 21.57 3.77 -9.90
N ASP A 62 22.08 4.15 -8.74
CA ASP A 62 23.42 3.80 -8.30
C ASP A 62 23.55 2.29 -8.01
N GLU A 63 24.79 1.80 -7.90
CA GLU A 63 25.07 0.36 -7.68
C GLU A 63 24.35 -0.20 -6.45
N SER A 64 24.27 0.57 -5.36
CA SER A 64 23.63 0.13 -4.12
C SER A 64 22.12 -0.11 -4.31
N ARG A 65 21.44 0.80 -5.02
CA ARG A 65 20.02 0.68 -5.35
C ARG A 65 19.76 -0.42 -6.36
N GLN A 66 20.65 -0.62 -7.32
CA GLN A 66 20.56 -1.72 -8.27
C GLN A 66 20.67 -3.07 -7.55
N GLN A 67 21.61 -3.22 -6.62
CA GLN A 67 21.79 -4.45 -5.85
C GLN A 67 20.61 -4.72 -4.91
N TRP A 68 20.10 -3.67 -4.24
CA TRP A 68 18.89 -3.78 -3.43
C TRP A 68 17.68 -4.21 -4.27
N LEU A 69 17.50 -3.61 -5.45
CA LEU A 69 16.41 -3.94 -6.37
C LEU A 69 16.53 -5.40 -6.85
N ALA A 70 17.72 -5.84 -7.24
CA ALA A 70 17.97 -7.21 -7.68
C ALA A 70 17.69 -8.24 -6.58
N GLY A 71 18.04 -7.93 -5.32
CA GLY A 71 17.79 -8.81 -4.19
C GLY A 71 16.30 -8.93 -3.82
N ARG A 72 15.52 -7.85 -3.96
CA ARG A 72 14.11 -7.83 -3.52
C ARG A 72 13.10 -8.08 -4.65
N PHE A 73 13.43 -7.65 -5.86
CA PHE A 73 12.58 -7.66 -7.05
C PHE A 73 13.39 -8.04 -8.30
N PRO A 74 13.87 -9.29 -8.41
CA PRO A 74 14.76 -9.71 -9.50
C PRO A 74 14.15 -9.50 -10.90
N ASN A 75 12.83 -9.57 -11.03
CA ASN A 75 12.12 -9.35 -12.29
C ASN A 75 12.04 -7.86 -12.72
N GLN A 76 12.54 -6.93 -11.90
CA GLN A 76 12.56 -5.50 -12.21
C GLN A 76 13.96 -4.97 -12.55
N VAL A 77 14.95 -5.85 -12.63
CA VAL A 77 16.29 -5.48 -13.09
C VAL A 77 16.21 -5.07 -14.57
N GLY A 78 16.78 -3.90 -14.90
CA GLY A 78 16.73 -3.34 -16.26
C GLY A 78 15.50 -2.48 -16.57
N VAL A 79 14.55 -2.34 -15.63
CA VAL A 79 13.42 -1.41 -15.79
C VAL A 79 13.89 0.04 -15.73
N THR A 80 13.31 0.89 -16.58
CA THR A 80 13.59 2.33 -16.57
C THR A 80 12.82 3.03 -15.44
N PHE A 81 13.57 3.56 -14.48
CA PHE A 81 13.03 4.39 -13.40
C PHE A 81 12.96 5.85 -13.82
N HIS A 82 12.11 6.62 -13.13
CA HIS A 82 11.93 8.03 -13.41
C HIS A 82 11.86 8.84 -12.12
N LYS A 83 12.38 10.06 -12.18
CA LYS A 83 12.28 11.07 -11.10
C LYS A 83 11.83 12.41 -11.68
N GLY A 84 11.39 13.30 -10.81
CA GLY A 84 11.11 14.68 -11.19
C GLY A 84 12.34 15.54 -10.95
N ALA A 85 12.80 16.29 -11.96
CA ALA A 85 13.91 17.23 -11.81
C ALA A 85 13.53 18.49 -11.00
N GLY A 86 12.24 18.81 -10.90
CA GLY A 86 11.73 20.04 -10.31
C GLY A 86 11.50 21.12 -11.37
N CYS A 87 10.32 21.74 -11.37
CA CYS A 87 9.95 22.84 -12.25
C CYS A 87 8.90 23.74 -11.59
N GLN A 88 8.55 24.85 -12.24
CA GLN A 88 7.53 25.78 -11.73
C GLN A 88 6.17 25.11 -11.52
N ASN A 89 5.78 24.19 -12.41
CA ASN A 89 4.50 23.49 -12.33
C ASN A 89 4.36 22.54 -11.14
N CYS A 90 5.46 22.19 -10.47
CA CYS A 90 5.48 21.38 -9.25
C CYS A 90 6.16 22.08 -8.07
N ASN A 91 6.31 23.41 -8.13
CA ASN A 91 6.99 24.22 -7.11
C ASN A 91 8.38 23.67 -6.75
N LEU A 92 9.14 23.26 -7.77
CA LEU A 92 10.50 22.70 -7.64
C LEU A 92 10.60 21.40 -6.82
N THR A 93 9.47 20.75 -6.48
CA THR A 93 9.48 19.52 -5.67
C THR A 93 9.80 18.25 -6.48
N GLY A 94 9.55 18.28 -7.79
CA GLY A 94 9.60 17.11 -8.67
C GLY A 94 8.34 16.23 -8.63
N TYR A 95 7.33 16.58 -7.83
CA TYR A 95 6.11 15.79 -7.66
C TYR A 95 4.83 16.63 -7.82
N ARG A 96 3.81 16.08 -8.47
CA ARG A 96 2.49 16.72 -8.59
C ARG A 96 1.37 15.70 -8.42
N GLY A 97 0.59 15.87 -7.36
CA GLY A 97 -0.46 14.92 -6.97
C GLY A 97 0.08 13.68 -6.26
N ARG A 98 -0.82 12.75 -5.98
CA ARG A 98 -0.55 11.48 -5.29
C ARG A 98 -1.22 10.33 -6.02
N ILE A 99 -0.73 9.12 -5.81
CA ILE A 99 -1.33 7.88 -6.30
C ILE A 99 -1.44 6.88 -5.14
N GLY A 100 -2.52 6.10 -5.12
CA GLY A 100 -2.73 5.03 -4.15
C GLY A 100 -1.92 3.79 -4.50
N VAL A 101 -1.29 3.20 -3.49
CA VAL A 101 -0.73 1.85 -3.52
C VAL A 101 -1.50 1.04 -2.48
N PHE A 102 -1.96 -0.14 -2.88
CA PHE A 102 -2.88 -0.95 -2.11
C PHE A 102 -2.29 -2.33 -1.88
N GLU A 103 -2.46 -2.83 -0.66
CA GLU A 103 -2.24 -4.21 -0.28
C GLU A 103 -3.60 -4.75 0.16
N MET A 104 -4.05 -5.81 -0.50
CA MET A 104 -5.35 -6.41 -0.25
C MET A 104 -5.15 -7.81 0.33
N LEU A 105 -5.68 -8.00 1.54
CA LEU A 105 -5.77 -9.29 2.20
C LEU A 105 -7.22 -9.72 2.16
N GLU A 106 -7.51 -10.76 1.39
CA GLU A 106 -8.81 -11.42 1.39
C GLU A 106 -8.79 -12.59 2.37
N LEU A 107 -9.81 -12.68 3.22
CA LEU A 107 -9.95 -13.80 4.15
C LEU A 107 -10.88 -14.83 3.52
N GLU A 108 -10.28 -15.84 2.91
CA GLU A 108 -10.99 -17.00 2.43
C GLU A 108 -11.37 -17.89 3.62
N HIS A 109 -12.60 -18.39 3.61
CA HIS A 109 -12.98 -19.53 4.43
C HIS A 109 -12.95 -20.73 3.50
N GLU A 110 -12.02 -21.65 3.70
CA GLU A 110 -12.19 -23.00 3.14
C GLU A 110 -13.52 -23.54 3.70
N MET A 111 -14.45 -23.85 2.80
CA MET A 111 -15.66 -24.58 3.15
C MET A 111 -15.34 -26.06 3.35
#